data_AF-A0AAX0WNY9-F1
#
_entry.id   AF-A0AAX0WNY9-F1
#
_cell.length_a   1.000
_cell.length_b   1.000
_cell.length_c   1.000
_cell.angle_alpha   90.00
_cell.angle_beta   90.00
_cell.angle_gamma   90.00
#
_symmetry.space_group_name_H-M   'P 1'
#
loop_
_entity.id
_entity.type
_entity.pdbx_description
1 polymer ?
#
loop_
_entity_poly.entity_id
_entity_poly.type
_entity_poly.pdbx_seq_one_letter_code
_entity_poly.pdbx_strand_id
1 'polypeptide(L)' 'MYMKLFDQKQDKKEDKEKRIQFVHNVYSVLSRDPSMSEEMKRQVLIGSLLQTNLSAKEIQEDILKRYTPGNNG' A
#
# COMPACT_ATOMS: atom_id res chain seq x y z
N MET A 1 31.18 -15.85 18.06
CA MET A 1 30.36 -16.09 16.85
C MET A 1 29.39 -14.92 16.72
N TYR A 2 29.68 -13.95 15.85
CA TYR A 2 28.88 -12.73 15.68
C TYR A 2 27.59 -13.08 14.93
N MET A 3 26.47 -13.21 15.64
CA MET A 3 25.15 -13.28 15.00
C MET A 3 24.80 -11.90 14.45
N LYS A 4 24.56 -11.87 13.13
CA LYS A 4 24.31 -10.70 12.31
C LYS A 4 23.06 -9.95 12.79
N LEU A 5 23.23 -8.72 13.24
CA LEU A 5 22.17 -7.74 13.55
C LEU A 5 21.47 -7.16 12.29
N PHE A 6 21.48 -7.89 11.16
CA PHE A 6 21.12 -7.31 9.85
C PHE A 6 19.66 -7.49 9.43
N ASP A 7 18.86 -8.35 10.07
CA ASP A 7 17.52 -8.68 9.55
C ASP A 7 16.38 -7.75 10.01
N GLN A 8 16.52 -7.07 11.15
CA GLN A 8 15.37 -6.40 11.79
C GLN A 8 14.84 -5.15 11.04
N LYS A 9 15.63 -4.59 10.11
CA LYS A 9 15.22 -3.43 9.28
C LYS A 9 14.60 -3.86 7.95
N GLN A 10 14.98 -5.03 7.43
CA GLN A 10 14.52 -5.51 6.13
C GLN A 10 13.10 -6.07 6.23
N ASP A 11 12.82 -6.82 7.30
CA ASP A 11 11.47 -7.32 7.62
C ASP A 11 10.42 -6.19 7.70
N LYS A 12 10.78 -5.06 8.31
CA LYS A 12 9.87 -3.91 8.44
C LYS A 12 9.54 -3.26 7.10
N LYS A 13 10.48 -3.28 6.15
CA LYS A 13 10.28 -2.72 4.81
C LYS A 13 9.42 -3.66 3.97
N GLU A 14 9.72 -4.96 3.99
CA GLU A 14 8.96 -5.98 3.25
C GLU A 14 7.51 -6.07 3.75
N ASP A 15 7.31 -6.02 5.07
CA ASP A 15 5.98 -6.00 5.68
C ASP A 15 5.18 -4.75 5.28
N LYS A 16 5.84 -3.58 5.23
CA LYS A 16 5.20 -2.35 4.73
C LYS A 16 4.82 -2.46 3.25
N GLU A 17 5.69 -3.00 2.41
CA GLU A 17 5.41 -3.19 0.97
C GLU A 17 4.24 -4.17 0.75
N LYS A 18 4.16 -5.24 1.54
CA LYS A 18 3.03 -6.19 1.53
C LYS A 18 1.71 -5.51 1.88
N ARG A 19 1.69 -4.66 2.91
CA ARG A 19 0.51 -3.88 3.31
C ARG A 19 0.07 -2.88 2.24
N ILE A 20 1.02 -2.19 1.61
CA ILE A 20 0.74 -1.28 0.49
C ILE A 20 0.13 -2.05 -0.68
N GLN A 21 0.73 -3.19 -1.04
CA GLN A 21 0.23 -4.05 -2.12
C GLN A 21 -1.18 -4.57 -1.83
N PHE A 22 -1.48 -4.92 -0.58
CA PHE A 22 -2.83 -5.29 -0.16
C PHE A 22 -3.85 -4.18 -0.45
N VAL A 23 -3.57 -2.94 -0.03
CA VAL A 23 -4.48 -1.79 -0.29
C VAL A 23 -4.66 -1.56 -1.79
N HIS A 24 -3.59 -1.66 -2.57
CA HIS A 24 -3.65 -1.59 -4.03
C HIS A 24 -4.55 -2.65 -4.66
N ASN A 25 -4.43 -3.89 -4.21
CA ASN A 25 -5.23 -4.99 -4.72
C ASN A 25 -6.71 -4.77 -4.39
N VAL A 26 -7.03 -4.34 -3.17
CA VAL A 26 -8.40 -3.99 -2.77
C VAL A 26 -8.95 -2.88 -3.67
N TYR A 27 -8.21 -1.78 -3.86
CA TYR A 27 -8.63 -0.70 -4.74
C TYR A 27 -8.84 -1.17 -6.19
N SER A 28 -7.95 -2.01 -6.72
CA SER A 28 -8.07 -2.54 -8.08
C SER A 28 -9.32 -3.42 -8.26
N VAL A 29 -9.74 -4.15 -7.22
CA VAL A 29 -10.98 -4.94 -7.27
C VAL A 29 -12.19 -4.02 -7.19
N LEU A 30 -12.22 -3.10 -6.22
CA LEU A 30 -13.35 -2.17 -6.01
C LEU A 30 -13.60 -1.26 -7.22
N SER A 31 -12.55 -0.76 -7.86
CA SER A 31 -12.66 0.14 -9.03
C SER A 31 -13.31 -0.53 -10.24
N ARG A 32 -13.24 -1.86 -10.34
CA ARG A 32 -13.78 -2.64 -11.45
C ARG A 32 -15.16 -3.23 -11.16
N ASP A 33 -15.63 -3.14 -9.91
CA ASP A 33 -16.89 -3.73 -9.50
C ASP A 33 -18.05 -2.73 -9.73
N PRO A 34 -18.94 -2.97 -10.71
CA PRO A 34 -20.10 -2.12 -10.95
C PRO A 34 -21.25 -2.38 -9.97
N SER A 35 -21.20 -3.49 -9.21
CA SER A 35 -22.28 -3.88 -8.29
C SER A 35 -22.27 -3.10 -6.97
N MET A 36 -21.15 -2.47 -6.65
CA MET A 36 -20.94 -1.76 -5.40
C MET A 36 -21.07 -0.25 -5.60
N SER A 37 -21.77 0.44 -4.69
CA SER A 37 -21.85 1.90 -4.73
C SER A 37 -20.49 2.53 -4.40
N GLU A 38 -20.25 3.74 -4.91
CA GLU A 38 -19.03 4.49 -4.61
C GLU A 38 -18.84 4.75 -3.11
N GLU A 39 -19.94 4.94 -2.37
CA GLU A 39 -19.89 5.07 -0.91
C GLU A 39 -19.37 3.79 -0.25
N MET A 40 -19.91 2.64 -0.65
CA MET A 40 -19.54 1.36 -0.07
C MET A 40 -18.09 0.98 -0.44
N LYS A 41 -17.66 1.25 -1.67
CA LYS A 41 -16.24 1.15 -2.08
C LYS A 41 -15.34 2.01 -1.21
N ARG A 42 -15.74 3.26 -0.93
CA ARG A 42 -14.99 4.18 -0.07
C ARG A 42 -14.88 3.66 1.36
N GLN A 43 -15.96 3.12 1.92
CA GLN A 43 -15.94 2.54 3.27
C GLN A 43 -14.99 1.33 3.36
N VAL A 44 -15.02 0.43 2.37
CA VAL A 44 -14.10 -0.72 2.31
C VAL A 44 -12.64 -0.26 2.20
N LEU A 45 -12.38 0.77 1.37
CA LEU A 45 -11.03 1.32 1.22
C LEU A 45 -10.53 1.98 2.52
N ILE A 46 -11.38 2.72 3.22
CA ILE A 46 -11.06 3.30 4.54
C ILE A 46 -10.76 2.20 5.55
N GLY A 47 -11.59 1.15 5.62
CA GLY A 47 -11.35 0.00 6.49
C GLY A 47 -10.01 -0.70 6.19
N SER A 48 -9.66 -0.82 4.91
CA SER A 48 -8.39 -1.43 4.48
C SER A 48 -7.16 -0.61 4.90
N LEU A 49 -7.26 0.72 4.83
CA LEU A 49 -6.20 1.63 5.32
C LEU A 49 -6.03 1.52 6.85
N LEU A 50 -7.14 1.48 7.60
CA LEU A 50 -7.11 1.31 9.05
C LEU A 50 -6.49 -0.03 9.46
N GLN A 51 -6.91 -1.14 8.82
CA GLN A 51 -6.40 -2.49 9.09
C GLN A 51 -4.88 -2.60 8.86
N THR A 52 -4.36 -1.90 7.86
CA THR A 52 -2.94 -1.92 7.50
C THR A 52 -2.09 -0.90 8.27
N ASN A 53 -2.73 -0.02 9.04
CA ASN A 53 -2.12 1.14 9.68
C ASN A 53 -1.37 2.02 8.67
N LEU A 54 -1.94 2.18 7.47
CA LEU A 54 -1.41 3.02 6.40
C LEU A 54 -2.25 4.28 6.25
N SER A 55 -1.59 5.39 5.98
CA SER A 55 -2.26 6.63 5.59
C SER A 55 -2.45 6.71 4.08
N ALA A 56 -3.45 7.47 3.63
CA ALA A 56 -3.64 7.76 2.21
C ALA A 56 -2.41 8.44 1.58
N LYS A 57 -1.69 9.26 2.36
CA LYS A 57 -0.45 9.92 1.94
C LYS A 57 0.66 8.91 1.63
N GLU A 58 0.83 7.89 2.46
CA GLU A 58 1.85 6.85 2.24
C GLU A 58 1.59 6.04 0.97
N ILE A 59 0.32 5.76 0.66
CA ILE A 59 -0.07 5.12 -0.60
C ILE A 59 0.24 6.03 -1.79
N GLN A 60 -0.11 7.32 -1.71
CA GLN A 60 0.18 8.29 -2.77
C GLN A 60 1.69 8.44 -3.02
N GLU A 61 2.50 8.51 -1.96
CA GLU A 61 3.95 8.58 -2.09
C GLU A 61 4.56 7.32 -2.70
N ASP A 62 4.04 6.13 -2.38
CA ASP A 62 4.48 4.88 -3.00
C ASP A 62 4.12 4.82 -4.49
N ILE A 63 2.91 5.24 -4.86
CA ILE A 63 2.49 5.37 -6.27
C ILE A 63 3.43 6.32 -7.02
N LEU A 64 3.68 7.50 -6.46
CA LEU A 64 4.58 8.48 -7.07
C LEU A 64 5.99 7.89 -7.23
N LYS A 65 6.53 7.20 -6.22
CA LYS A 65 7.86 6.58 -6.32
C LYS A 65 7.94 5.48 -7.38
N ARG A 66 6.87 4.69 -7.57
CA ARG A 66 6.86 3.56 -8.51
C ARG A 66 6.55 3.95 -9.95
N TYR A 67 5.72 4.98 -10.15
CA TYR A 67 5.18 5.32 -11.46
C TYR A 67 5.54 6.70 -11.98
N THR A 68 6.22 7.54 -11.18
CA THR A 68 6.91 8.69 -11.76
C THR A 68 8.23 8.17 -12.32
N PRO A 69 8.39 8.03 -13.65
CA PRO A 69 9.71 7.75 -14.20
C PRO A 69 10.59 8.91 -13.76
N GLY A 70 11.78 8.62 -13.22
CA GLY A 70 12.72 9.66 -12.84
C GLY A 70 12.85 10.64 -14.00
N ASN A 71 12.39 11.86 -13.80
CA ASN A 71 12.59 12.96 -14.74
C ASN A 71 14.07 13.36 -14.60
N ASN A 72 14.96 12.51 -15.09
CA ASN A 72 16.35 12.83 -15.35
C ASN A 72 16.39 13.47 -16.74
N GLY A 73 16.09 14.77 -16.78
CA GLY A 73 16.28 15.66 -17.93
C GLY A 73 16.81 16.97 -17.42
#